data_AF-A0A6M2A5Q9-F1
#
_entry.id   AF-A0A6M2A5Q9-F1
#
_cell.length_a   1.000
_cell.length_b   1.000
_cell.length_c   1.000
_cell.angle_alpha   90.00
_cell.angle_beta   90.00
_cell.angle_gamma   90.00
#
_symmetry.space_group_name_H-M   'P 1'
#
loop_
_entity.id
_entity.type
_entity.pdbx_description
1 polymer ?
#
loop_
_entity_poly.entity_id
_entity_poly.type
_entity_poly.pdbx_seq_one_letter_code
_entity_poly.pdbx_strand_id
1 'polypeptide(L)'
;MRAIKSAKQSISMQIYGLTDPDLIALLEKKQSQGIDVQIFYDKKASRSLPSYLAAYPIKSSGLMHRKILIIDDTTIFLGTANYTPQSLKMHDNLIVGIWNHDLAMFFKHSSEQQKEFVVDGLFLSAFLLPDFEKKAIEALTQRIDAAKESIQIAMFTLTHPTIREKLIEAKKRGVSVSVAIDRYTALGASKKHVEALKEAKVEIRKSGGSQLLHHKWALIDNKTFIIGSANWTGAAFEKNQDCLLIFDELKPSHQKILLRIWKAVAIASQKG
;
A
#
# COMPACT_ATOMS: atom_id res chain seq x y z
N MET A 1 7.22 -8.05 13.75
CA MET A 1 7.93 -9.01 14.64
C MET A 1 7.06 -9.65 15.72
N ARG A 2 6.40 -8.91 16.63
CA ARG A 2 5.59 -9.52 17.71
C ARG A 2 4.48 -10.45 17.21
N ALA A 3 3.74 -10.05 16.18
CA ALA A 3 2.67 -10.87 15.60
C ALA A 3 3.18 -12.21 15.03
N ILE A 4 4.32 -12.22 14.33
CA ILE A 4 4.94 -13.45 13.81
C ILE A 4 5.36 -14.36 14.98
N LYS A 5 5.90 -13.79 16.06
CA LYS A 5 6.25 -14.55 17.28
C LYS A 5 5.02 -15.21 17.92
N SER A 6 3.84 -14.61 17.82
CA SER A 6 2.61 -15.17 18.39
C SER A 6 1.92 -16.21 17.51
N ALA A 7 2.32 -16.37 16.24
CA ALA A 7 1.74 -17.34 15.31
C ALA A 7 1.70 -18.76 15.89
N LYS A 8 0.57 -19.44 15.71
CA LYS A 8 0.24 -20.75 16.30
C LYS A 8 0.01 -21.85 15.27
N GLN A 9 -0.41 -21.50 14.06
CA GLN A 9 -0.83 -22.44 13.02
C GLN A 9 -0.10 -22.16 11.71
N SER A 10 -0.17 -20.91 11.21
CA SER A 10 0.32 -20.59 9.87
C SER A 10 0.90 -19.17 9.78
N ILE A 11 1.86 -19.00 8.88
CA ILE A 11 2.39 -17.72 8.42
C ILE A 11 2.46 -17.78 6.89
N SER A 12 1.62 -17.00 6.22
CA SER A 12 1.66 -16.84 4.76
C SER A 12 2.11 -15.44 4.40
N MET A 13 3.10 -15.33 3.51
CA MET A 13 3.65 -14.05 3.06
C MET A 13 3.58 -13.93 1.55
N GLN A 14 3.12 -12.78 1.09
CA GLN A 14 3.16 -12.32 -0.29
C GLN A 14 3.96 -11.03 -0.31
N ILE A 15 5.24 -11.10 -0.66
CA ILE A 15 6.20 -10.03 -0.39
C ILE A 15 7.14 -9.73 -1.56
N TYR A 16 7.24 -8.46 -1.94
CA TYR A 16 8.21 -8.00 -2.93
C TYR A 16 9.65 -8.21 -2.46
N GLY A 17 10.04 -7.51 -1.39
CA GLY A 17 11.38 -7.56 -0.83
C GLY A 17 11.38 -8.16 0.57
N LEU A 18 12.08 -9.27 0.75
CA LEU A 18 12.38 -9.90 2.04
C LEU A 18 13.88 -10.13 2.14
N THR A 19 14.56 -9.25 2.87
CA THR A 19 16.02 -9.32 3.10
C THR A 19 16.42 -8.98 4.53
N ASP A 20 15.47 -8.70 5.41
CA ASP A 20 15.77 -8.43 6.82
C ASP A 20 16.20 -9.73 7.54
N PRO A 21 17.43 -9.82 8.06
CA PRO A 21 17.98 -11.06 8.60
C PRO A 21 17.25 -11.51 9.88
N ASP A 22 16.85 -10.56 10.73
CA ASP A 22 16.13 -10.88 11.97
C ASP A 22 14.76 -11.48 11.69
N LEU A 23 14.09 -10.98 10.65
CA LEU A 23 12.84 -11.53 10.18
C LEU A 23 13.00 -12.91 9.54
N ILE A 24 14.00 -13.09 8.68
CA ILE A 24 14.30 -14.39 8.04
C ILE A 24 14.57 -15.45 9.12
N ALA A 25 15.43 -15.14 10.10
CA ALA A 25 15.72 -16.04 11.21
C ALA A 25 14.48 -16.36 12.07
N LEU A 26 13.57 -15.39 12.24
CA LEU A 26 12.31 -15.62 12.95
C LEU A 26 11.37 -16.55 12.18
N LEU A 27 11.28 -16.41 10.86
CA LEU A 27 10.47 -17.28 10.01
C LEU A 27 11.02 -18.71 10.01
N GLU A 28 12.34 -18.87 9.90
CA GLU A 28 13.01 -20.16 10.03
C GLU A 28 12.71 -20.82 11.37
N LYS A 29 12.85 -20.07 12.47
CA LYS A 29 12.51 -20.56 13.81
C LYS A 29 11.06 -20.99 13.93
N LYS A 30 10.14 -20.31 13.26
CA LYS A 30 8.71 -20.67 13.28
C LYS A 30 8.45 -21.95 12.49
N GLN A 31 9.06 -22.07 11.33
CA GLN A 31 8.98 -23.29 10.52
C GLN A 31 9.52 -24.51 11.28
N SER A 32 10.67 -24.38 11.98
CA SER A 32 11.23 -25.48 12.79
C SER A 32 10.41 -25.83 14.03
N GLN A 33 9.50 -24.94 14.45
CA GLN A 33 8.50 -25.19 15.50
C GLN A 33 7.23 -25.88 14.97
N GLY A 34 7.19 -26.25 13.69
CA GLY A 34 6.03 -26.89 13.06
C GLY A 34 4.93 -25.93 12.62
N ILE A 35 5.18 -24.62 12.62
CA ILE A 35 4.26 -23.64 12.03
C ILE A 35 4.34 -23.76 10.50
N ASP A 36 3.20 -23.80 9.82
CA ASP A 36 3.14 -23.78 8.35
C ASP A 36 3.56 -22.40 7.84
N VAL A 37 4.79 -22.29 7.34
CA VAL A 37 5.34 -21.05 6.80
C VAL A 37 5.35 -21.15 5.28
N GLN A 38 4.71 -20.21 4.58
CA GLN A 38 4.72 -20.13 3.12
C GLN A 38 5.08 -18.72 2.67
N ILE A 39 6.12 -18.57 1.85
CA ILE A 39 6.63 -17.26 1.42
C ILE A 39 6.60 -17.17 -0.10
N PHE A 40 5.67 -16.42 -0.66
CA PHE A 40 5.59 -16.09 -2.09
C PHE A 40 6.27 -14.75 -2.34
N TYR A 41 7.28 -14.71 -3.21
CA TYR A 41 8.16 -13.54 -3.29
C TYR A 41 8.68 -13.19 -4.68
N ASP A 42 9.13 -11.95 -4.86
CA ASP A 42 9.84 -11.53 -6.08
C ASP A 42 11.32 -11.96 -6.03
N LYS A 43 11.71 -12.85 -6.95
CA LYS A 43 13.07 -13.41 -7.01
C LYS A 43 14.15 -12.35 -7.17
N LYS A 44 13.89 -11.27 -7.91
CA LYS A 44 14.89 -10.23 -8.18
C LYS A 44 15.10 -9.34 -6.97
N ALA A 45 14.03 -9.07 -6.21
CA ALA A 45 14.06 -8.23 -5.02
C ALA A 45 14.47 -8.97 -3.73
N SER A 46 14.36 -10.31 -3.69
CA SER A 46 14.76 -11.13 -2.53
C SER A 46 15.73 -12.26 -2.91
N ARG A 47 16.87 -11.91 -3.53
CA ARG A 47 17.82 -12.88 -4.11
C ARG A 47 18.46 -13.85 -3.11
N SER A 48 18.42 -13.53 -1.81
CA SER A 48 19.21 -14.19 -0.77
C SER A 48 18.38 -15.02 0.22
N LEU A 49 17.18 -15.47 -0.17
CA LEU A 49 16.39 -16.34 0.72
C LEU A 49 17.03 -17.74 0.82
N PRO A 50 17.24 -18.28 2.04
CA PRO A 50 17.77 -19.61 2.24
C PRO A 50 16.88 -20.71 1.64
N SER A 51 17.49 -21.74 1.07
CA SER A 51 16.78 -22.84 0.39
C SER A 51 15.94 -23.73 1.31
N TYR A 52 16.20 -23.70 2.61
CA TYR A 52 15.45 -24.47 3.62
C TYR A 52 14.14 -23.79 4.04
N LEU A 53 13.93 -22.51 3.71
CA LEU A 53 12.63 -21.87 3.90
C LEU A 53 11.68 -22.33 2.81
N ALA A 54 10.42 -22.59 3.18
CA ALA A 54 9.33 -22.80 2.24
C ALA A 54 9.00 -21.47 1.51
N ALA A 55 9.88 -21.10 0.58
CA ALA A 55 9.85 -19.87 -0.18
C ALA A 55 9.76 -20.17 -1.68
N TYR A 56 8.75 -19.57 -2.31
CA TYR A 56 8.32 -19.84 -3.67
C TYR A 56 8.46 -18.56 -4.51
N PRO A 57 9.47 -18.47 -5.39
CA PRO A 57 9.64 -17.29 -6.23
C PRO A 57 8.51 -17.21 -7.26
N ILE A 58 7.79 -16.09 -7.26
CA ILE A 58 6.73 -15.81 -8.23
C ILE A 58 7.34 -15.27 -9.52
N LYS A 59 6.94 -15.88 -10.65
CA LYS A 59 7.22 -15.36 -11.98
C LYS A 59 5.96 -14.68 -12.50
N SER A 60 6.08 -13.40 -12.83
CA SER A 60 5.02 -12.61 -13.46
C SER A 60 5.59 -11.76 -14.60
N SER A 61 4.72 -11.28 -15.49
CA SER A 61 5.09 -10.33 -16.55
C SER A 61 5.50 -8.96 -16.00
N GLY A 62 4.94 -8.56 -14.85
CA GLY A 62 5.39 -7.44 -14.02
C GLY A 62 6.12 -7.89 -12.75
N LEU A 63 6.20 -7.00 -11.76
CA LEU A 63 6.78 -7.30 -10.44
C LEU A 63 5.78 -8.07 -9.57
N MET A 64 6.28 -8.98 -8.71
CA MET A 64 5.48 -9.44 -7.56
C MET A 64 5.61 -8.38 -6.46
N HIS A 65 4.74 -7.37 -6.45
CA HIS A 65 4.90 -6.16 -5.65
C HIS A 65 4.00 -6.07 -4.40
N ARG A 66 3.29 -7.15 -4.04
CA ARG A 66 2.49 -7.21 -2.81
C ARG A 66 3.37 -7.18 -1.57
N LYS A 67 2.79 -6.71 -0.45
CA LYS A 67 3.41 -6.69 0.88
C LYS A 67 2.37 -7.10 1.91
N ILE A 68 1.95 -8.36 1.84
CA ILE A 68 0.88 -8.92 2.66
C ILE A 68 1.48 -10.04 3.52
N LEU A 69 1.28 -9.95 4.82
CA LEU A 69 1.61 -10.98 5.81
C LEU A 69 0.29 -11.42 6.44
N ILE A 70 0.05 -12.73 6.46
CA ILE A 70 -1.13 -13.35 7.03
C ILE A 70 -0.65 -14.34 8.09
N ILE A 71 -1.23 -14.27 9.29
CA ILE A 71 -0.92 -15.11 10.42
C ILE A 71 -2.19 -15.78 10.91
N ASP A 72 -2.12 -17.10 11.07
CA ASP A 72 -3.21 -17.95 11.58
C ASP A 72 -4.54 -17.68 10.85
N ASP A 73 -4.44 -17.49 9.53
CA ASP A 73 -5.54 -17.25 8.58
C ASP A 73 -6.54 -16.16 8.99
N THR A 74 -6.12 -15.23 9.84
CA THR A 74 -7.02 -14.19 10.40
C THR A 74 -6.34 -12.85 10.54
N THR A 75 -5.10 -12.83 11.02
CA THR A 75 -4.38 -11.57 11.26
C THR A 75 -3.59 -11.19 10.01
N ILE A 76 -3.89 -10.03 9.45
CA ILE A 76 -3.32 -9.53 8.20
C ILE A 76 -2.52 -8.26 8.51
N PHE A 77 -1.29 -8.20 8.03
CA PHE A 77 -0.52 -6.96 7.95
C PHE A 77 -0.23 -6.66 6.49
N LEU A 78 -0.65 -5.49 6.02
CA LEU A 78 -0.38 -5.05 4.66
C LEU A 78 -0.13 -3.55 4.58
N GLY A 79 0.41 -3.11 3.45
CA GLY A 79 0.56 -1.70 3.14
C GLY A 79 1.79 -1.46 2.29
N THR A 80 2.56 -0.45 2.69
CA THR A 80 3.54 0.17 1.79
C THR A 80 4.96 -0.38 1.98
N ALA A 81 5.25 -1.01 3.13
CA ALA A 81 6.60 -1.42 3.53
C ALA A 81 7.06 -2.71 2.86
N ASN A 82 8.29 -2.70 2.34
CA ASN A 82 9.03 -3.93 2.08
C ASN A 82 9.65 -4.45 3.38
N TYR A 83 9.97 -5.73 3.43
CA TYR A 83 10.56 -6.37 4.62
C TYR A 83 12.08 -6.47 4.48
N THR A 84 12.68 -5.30 4.24
CA THR A 84 14.13 -5.10 4.18
C THR A 84 14.56 -4.20 5.35
N PRO A 85 15.84 -4.26 5.79
CA PRO A 85 16.29 -3.45 6.92
C PRO A 85 16.04 -1.95 6.72
N GLN A 86 16.33 -1.42 5.53
CA GLN A 86 16.15 -0.01 5.19
C GLN A 86 14.67 0.38 5.21
N SER A 87 13.80 -0.47 4.64
CA SER A 87 12.37 -0.18 4.62
C SER A 87 11.75 -0.23 6.02
N LEU A 88 12.17 -1.14 6.88
CA LEU A 88 11.60 -1.30 8.22
C LEU A 88 12.17 -0.32 9.26
N LYS A 89 13.41 0.15 9.07
CA LYS A 89 14.12 0.98 10.06
C LYS A 89 14.26 2.45 9.64
N MET A 90 14.28 2.74 8.33
CA MET A 90 14.60 4.09 7.83
C MET A 90 13.54 4.72 6.95
N HIS A 91 12.77 3.96 6.17
CA HIS A 91 11.79 4.58 5.26
C HIS A 91 10.48 4.87 5.98
N ASP A 92 9.85 5.98 5.61
CA ASP A 92 8.52 6.30 6.09
C ASP A 92 7.49 5.44 5.34
N ASN A 93 6.80 4.58 6.09
CA ASN A 93 5.85 3.59 5.58
C ASN A 93 4.59 3.57 6.43
N LEU A 94 3.52 3.05 5.84
CA LEU A 94 2.29 2.73 6.56
C LEU A 94 1.97 1.25 6.40
N ILE A 95 1.76 0.58 7.54
CA ILE A 95 1.30 -0.80 7.63
C ILE A 95 0.00 -0.78 8.43
N VAL A 96 -1.03 -1.47 7.93
CA VAL A 96 -2.32 -1.65 8.60
C VAL A 96 -2.43 -3.10 9.05
N GLY A 97 -2.85 -3.27 10.30
CA GLY A 97 -3.24 -4.56 10.86
C GLY A 97 -4.75 -4.75 10.76
N ILE A 98 -5.19 -5.87 10.19
CA ILE A 98 -6.61 -6.21 10.02
C ILE A 98 -6.84 -7.61 10.59
N TRP A 99 -7.90 -7.79 11.35
CA TRP A 99 -8.32 -9.10 11.89
C TRP A 99 -9.61 -9.52 11.22
N ASN A 100 -9.50 -10.34 10.18
CA ASN A 100 -10.65 -10.83 9.43
C ASN A 100 -10.28 -12.10 8.66
N HIS A 101 -10.96 -13.20 8.95
CA HIS A 101 -10.68 -14.50 8.32
C HIS A 101 -10.99 -14.50 6.82
N ASP A 102 -12.16 -14.00 6.42
CA ASP A 102 -12.59 -14.05 5.02
C ASP A 102 -11.67 -13.21 4.11
N LEU A 103 -11.21 -12.05 4.59
CA LEU A 103 -10.24 -11.22 3.89
C LEU A 103 -8.87 -11.91 3.79
N ALA A 104 -8.46 -12.64 4.83
CA ALA A 104 -7.21 -13.41 4.80
C ALA A 104 -7.31 -14.52 3.74
N MET A 105 -8.43 -15.23 3.70
CA MET A 105 -8.68 -16.27 2.71
C MET A 105 -8.79 -15.71 1.29
N PHE A 106 -9.38 -14.53 1.12
CA PHE A 106 -9.38 -13.82 -0.16
C PHE A 106 -7.95 -13.57 -0.65
N PHE A 107 -7.07 -13.03 0.19
CA PHE A 107 -5.68 -12.81 -0.21
C PHE A 107 -4.90 -14.10 -0.49
N LYS A 108 -5.17 -15.20 0.24
CA LYS A 108 -4.46 -16.48 0.06
C LYS A 108 -4.92 -17.25 -1.18
N HIS A 109 -6.22 -17.27 -1.47
CA HIS A 109 -6.81 -18.29 -2.35
C HIS A 109 -7.80 -17.78 -3.39
N SER A 110 -8.16 -16.49 -3.38
CA SER A 110 -9.20 -16.00 -4.28
C SER A 110 -8.80 -16.12 -5.76
N SER A 111 -9.73 -16.64 -6.57
CA SER A 111 -9.70 -16.49 -8.02
C SER A 111 -10.32 -15.17 -8.50
N GLU A 112 -11.08 -14.49 -7.63
CA GLU A 112 -11.68 -13.19 -7.89
C GLU A 112 -10.64 -12.08 -7.67
N GLN A 113 -10.65 -11.05 -8.54
CA GLN A 113 -9.75 -9.90 -8.44
C GLN A 113 -10.23 -8.82 -7.47
N GLN A 114 -11.48 -8.89 -7.02
CA GLN A 114 -12.05 -7.93 -6.08
C GLN A 114 -13.09 -8.59 -5.19
N LYS A 115 -13.26 -8.06 -3.97
CA LYS A 115 -14.35 -8.44 -3.07
C LYS A 115 -14.58 -7.36 -2.01
N GLU A 116 -15.82 -7.28 -1.54
CA GLU A 116 -16.21 -6.38 -0.45
C GLU A 116 -16.32 -7.14 0.88
N PHE A 117 -15.98 -6.44 1.95
CA PHE A 117 -15.95 -6.96 3.31
C PHE A 117 -16.51 -5.94 4.29
N VAL A 118 -17.00 -6.44 5.42
CA VAL A 118 -17.25 -5.61 6.60
C VAL A 118 -16.23 -6.00 7.66
N VAL A 119 -15.39 -5.05 8.05
CA VAL A 119 -14.32 -5.24 9.02
C VAL A 119 -14.54 -4.29 10.18
N ASP A 120 -14.89 -4.84 11.35
CA ASP A 120 -15.23 -4.03 12.54
C ASP A 120 -16.28 -2.94 12.20
N GLY A 121 -17.32 -3.30 11.42
CA GLY A 121 -18.37 -2.37 10.99
C GLY A 121 -17.95 -1.31 9.97
N LEU A 122 -16.72 -1.37 9.44
CA LEU A 122 -16.28 -0.55 8.29
C LEU A 122 -16.53 -1.30 6.99
N PHE A 123 -17.00 -0.60 5.97
CA PHE A 123 -17.05 -1.14 4.61
C PHE A 123 -15.65 -1.08 3.99
N LEU A 124 -15.21 -2.21 3.44
CA LEU A 124 -13.91 -2.37 2.81
C LEU A 124 -14.08 -3.02 1.44
N SER A 125 -13.66 -2.32 0.39
CA SER A 125 -13.44 -2.93 -0.94
C SER A 125 -11.96 -3.30 -1.07
N ALA A 126 -11.67 -4.57 -1.36
CA ALA A 126 -10.32 -5.07 -1.59
C ALA A 126 -10.12 -5.50 -3.04
N PHE A 127 -8.98 -5.14 -3.61
CA PHE A 127 -8.61 -5.42 -5.00
C PHE A 127 -7.23 -6.06 -5.07
N LEU A 128 -7.11 -7.09 -5.90
CA LEU A 128 -5.88 -7.73 -6.33
C LEU A 128 -5.50 -7.21 -7.73
N LEU A 129 -4.28 -6.72 -7.87
CA LEU A 129 -3.74 -6.26 -9.14
C LEU A 129 -2.83 -7.35 -9.75
N PRO A 130 -2.58 -7.35 -11.08
CA PRO A 130 -3.14 -6.43 -12.06
C PRO A 130 -4.65 -6.65 -12.24
N ASP A 131 -5.38 -5.57 -12.45
CA ASP A 131 -6.84 -5.59 -12.58
C ASP A 131 -7.22 -5.35 -14.04
N PHE A 132 -7.59 -6.44 -14.72
CA PHE A 132 -7.83 -6.43 -16.16
C PHE A 132 -9.17 -5.77 -16.52
N GLU A 133 -10.10 -5.75 -15.58
CA GLU A 133 -11.42 -5.14 -15.72
C GLU A 133 -11.44 -3.66 -15.29
N LYS A 134 -10.30 -3.12 -14.80
CA LYS A 134 -10.13 -1.72 -14.37
C LYS A 134 -11.01 -1.29 -13.19
N LYS A 135 -11.64 -2.23 -12.48
CA LYS A 135 -12.51 -1.96 -11.33
C LYS A 135 -11.80 -1.23 -10.18
N ALA A 136 -10.53 -1.53 -9.91
CA ALA A 136 -9.72 -0.89 -8.86
C ALA A 136 -9.42 0.58 -9.18
N ILE A 137 -9.03 0.89 -10.42
CA ILE A 137 -8.79 2.27 -10.84
C ILE A 137 -10.10 3.06 -10.93
N GLU A 138 -11.18 2.43 -11.38
CA GLU A 138 -12.53 3.02 -11.39
C GLU A 138 -13.00 3.32 -9.96
N ALA A 139 -12.92 2.36 -9.04
CA ALA A 139 -13.30 2.57 -7.64
C ALA A 139 -12.50 3.72 -7.00
N LEU A 140 -11.18 3.74 -7.18
CA LEU A 140 -10.32 4.81 -6.68
C LEU A 140 -10.73 6.17 -7.24
N THR A 141 -10.91 6.28 -8.55
CA THR A 141 -11.25 7.55 -9.21
C THR A 141 -12.66 8.03 -8.89
N GLN A 142 -13.62 7.12 -8.70
CA GLN A 142 -14.96 7.45 -8.20
C GLN A 142 -14.92 8.09 -6.81
N ARG A 143 -14.06 7.62 -5.90
CA ARG A 143 -13.90 8.25 -4.57
C ARG A 143 -13.28 9.64 -4.68
N ILE A 144 -12.34 9.86 -5.60
CA ILE A 144 -11.80 11.19 -5.91
C ILE A 144 -12.89 12.11 -6.48
N ASP A 145 -13.75 11.59 -7.35
CA ASP A 145 -14.86 12.37 -7.94
C ASP A 145 -15.95 12.71 -6.93
N ALA A 146 -16.22 11.81 -5.99
CA ALA A 146 -17.20 12.02 -4.93
C ALA A 146 -16.75 13.06 -3.89
N ALA A 147 -15.43 13.28 -3.74
CA ALA A 147 -14.86 14.17 -2.73
C ALA A 147 -15.48 15.58 -2.72
N LYS A 148 -15.77 16.08 -1.52
CA LYS A 148 -16.43 17.38 -1.29
C LYS A 148 -15.55 18.40 -0.57
N GLU A 149 -14.67 17.96 0.33
CA GLU A 149 -13.95 18.83 1.23
C GLU A 149 -12.44 18.78 1.01
N SER A 150 -11.85 17.58 1.07
CA SER A 150 -10.40 17.43 1.00
C SER A 150 -9.93 16.08 0.45
N ILE A 151 -8.78 16.11 -0.21
CA ILE A 151 -8.04 14.94 -0.67
C ILE A 151 -6.59 15.11 -0.24
N GLN A 152 -6.11 14.19 0.60
CA GLN A 152 -4.76 14.16 1.12
C GLN A 152 -4.09 12.87 0.64
N ILE A 153 -2.99 12.99 -0.10
CA ILE A 153 -2.32 11.83 -0.72
C ILE A 153 -0.87 11.79 -0.27
N ALA A 154 -0.41 10.63 0.20
CA ALA A 154 1.00 10.34 0.43
C ALA A 154 1.43 9.23 -0.53
N MET A 155 2.30 9.56 -1.48
CA MET A 155 2.60 8.69 -2.62
C MET A 155 4.09 8.61 -2.92
N PHE A 156 4.61 7.40 -3.11
CA PHE A 156 5.98 7.20 -3.54
C PHE A 156 6.11 7.55 -5.02
N THR A 157 5.28 6.99 -5.91
CA THR A 157 5.31 7.32 -7.35
C THR A 157 3.90 7.57 -7.89
N LEU A 158 3.71 8.69 -8.60
CA LEU A 158 2.44 9.10 -9.22
C LEU A 158 2.64 9.40 -10.71
N THR A 159 2.23 8.47 -11.57
CA THR A 159 2.33 8.60 -13.03
C THR A 159 1.07 8.16 -13.77
N HIS A 160 -0.02 7.86 -13.08
CA HIS A 160 -1.29 7.50 -13.72
C HIS A 160 -1.99 8.77 -14.26
N PRO A 161 -2.25 8.89 -15.58
CA PRO A 161 -2.83 10.10 -16.17
C PRO A 161 -4.27 10.34 -15.68
N THR A 162 -5.11 9.30 -15.63
CA THR A 162 -6.49 9.41 -15.14
C THR A 162 -6.55 9.91 -13.71
N ILE A 163 -5.74 9.37 -12.79
CA ILE A 163 -5.70 9.84 -11.40
C ILE A 163 -5.29 11.31 -11.33
N ARG A 164 -4.25 11.72 -12.07
CA ARG A 164 -3.84 13.12 -12.15
C ARG A 164 -4.99 14.02 -12.61
N GLU A 165 -5.69 13.65 -13.68
CA GLU A 165 -6.82 14.41 -14.22
C GLU A 165 -7.95 14.53 -13.20
N LYS A 166 -8.31 13.44 -12.51
CA LYS A 166 -9.33 13.47 -11.45
C LYS A 166 -8.95 14.36 -10.27
N LEU A 167 -7.68 14.44 -9.90
CA LEU A 167 -7.21 15.36 -8.87
C LEU A 167 -7.30 16.83 -9.31
N ILE A 168 -6.99 17.11 -10.58
CA ILE A 168 -7.14 18.44 -11.17
C ILE A 168 -8.63 18.83 -11.21
N GLU A 169 -9.50 17.91 -11.61
CA GLU A 169 -10.96 18.11 -11.61
C GLU A 169 -11.47 18.39 -10.18
N ALA A 170 -11.06 17.59 -9.19
CA ALA A 170 -11.42 17.83 -7.79
C ALA A 170 -10.98 19.22 -7.31
N LYS A 171 -9.76 19.63 -7.64
CA LYS A 171 -9.26 20.97 -7.31
C LYS A 171 -10.08 22.08 -7.96
N LYS A 172 -10.49 21.91 -9.22
CA LYS A 172 -11.37 22.86 -9.94
C LYS A 172 -12.77 22.93 -9.31
N ARG A 173 -13.28 21.84 -8.74
CA ARG A 173 -14.54 21.80 -7.98
C ARG A 173 -14.46 22.51 -6.62
N GLY A 174 -13.28 22.96 -6.19
CA GLY A 174 -13.08 23.64 -4.91
C GLY A 174 -12.59 22.72 -3.78
N VAL A 175 -12.38 21.43 -4.05
CA VAL A 175 -11.86 20.48 -3.06
C VAL A 175 -10.42 20.86 -2.68
N SER A 176 -10.08 20.78 -1.40
CA SER A 176 -8.71 20.99 -0.93
C SER A 176 -7.84 19.77 -1.25
N VAL A 177 -7.06 19.84 -2.33
CA VAL A 177 -6.18 18.74 -2.76
C VAL A 177 -4.73 19.02 -2.36
N SER A 178 -4.12 18.08 -1.63
CA SER A 178 -2.73 18.13 -1.18
C SER A 178 -2.03 16.77 -1.39
N VAL A 179 -0.87 16.79 -2.03
CA VAL A 179 -0.09 15.60 -2.37
C VAL A 179 1.31 15.71 -1.78
N ALA A 180 1.62 14.84 -0.82
CA ALA A 180 2.96 14.55 -0.36
C ALA A 180 3.56 13.45 -1.24
N ILE A 181 4.72 13.73 -1.84
CA ILE A 181 5.38 12.83 -2.79
C ILE A 181 6.87 12.70 -2.50
N ASP A 182 7.43 11.51 -2.74
CA ASP A 182 8.87 11.31 -2.63
C ASP A 182 9.65 12.28 -3.54
N ARG A 183 10.68 12.93 -3.00
CA ARG A 183 11.47 13.93 -3.69
C ARG A 183 12.10 13.40 -4.99
N TYR A 184 12.64 12.19 -4.94
CA TYR A 184 13.38 11.64 -6.08
C TYR A 184 12.43 11.27 -7.20
N THR A 185 11.28 10.66 -6.88
CA THR A 185 10.28 10.35 -7.91
C THR A 185 9.61 11.63 -8.43
N ALA A 186 9.40 12.63 -7.57
CA ALA A 186 8.84 13.93 -7.97
C ALA A 186 9.75 14.70 -8.93
N LEU A 187 11.07 14.53 -8.82
CA LEU A 187 12.06 15.11 -9.75
C LEU A 187 12.37 14.20 -10.94
N GLY A 188 12.01 12.92 -10.85
CA GLY A 188 12.21 11.90 -11.88
C GLY A 188 10.90 11.44 -12.51
N ALA A 189 10.52 10.19 -12.29
CA ALA A 189 9.42 9.52 -12.98
C ALA A 189 8.06 10.27 -12.90
N SER A 190 7.78 10.92 -11.76
CA SER A 190 6.52 11.65 -11.52
C SER A 190 6.57 13.12 -11.94
N LYS A 191 7.71 13.63 -12.44
CA LYS A 191 7.94 15.06 -12.71
C LYS A 191 6.82 15.70 -13.53
N LYS A 192 6.49 15.12 -14.69
CA LYS A 192 5.42 15.62 -15.57
C LYS A 192 4.05 15.70 -14.87
N HIS A 193 3.74 14.74 -13.99
CA HIS A 193 2.47 14.72 -13.28
C HIS A 193 2.46 15.74 -12.14
N VAL A 194 3.57 15.89 -11.43
CA VAL A 194 3.76 16.90 -10.39
C VAL A 194 3.65 18.31 -10.97
N GLU A 195 4.27 18.58 -12.11
CA GLU A 195 4.21 19.89 -12.79
C GLU A 195 2.77 20.24 -13.19
N ALA A 196 2.06 19.32 -13.85
CA ALA A 196 0.66 19.52 -14.22
C ALA A 196 -0.27 19.74 -13.01
N LEU A 197 -0.04 19.06 -11.88
CA LEU A 197 -0.80 19.29 -10.64
C LEU A 197 -0.51 20.68 -10.06
N LYS A 198 0.75 21.13 -10.08
CA LYS A 198 1.13 22.48 -9.64
C LYS A 198 0.49 23.57 -10.50
N GLU A 199 0.49 23.40 -11.82
CA GLU A 199 -0.18 24.31 -12.76
C GLU A 199 -1.68 24.43 -12.45
N ALA A 200 -2.31 23.32 -12.05
CA ALA A 200 -3.69 23.28 -11.58
C ALA A 200 -3.90 23.78 -10.14
N LYS A 201 -2.88 24.35 -9.49
CA LYS A 201 -2.90 24.88 -8.11
C LYS A 201 -3.16 23.81 -7.04
N VAL A 202 -2.88 22.54 -7.32
CA VAL A 202 -2.83 21.48 -6.29
C VAL A 202 -1.61 21.70 -5.40
N GLU A 203 -1.78 21.56 -4.09
CA GLU A 203 -0.66 21.69 -3.17
C GLU A 203 0.26 20.47 -3.29
N ILE A 204 1.53 20.68 -3.64
CA ILE A 204 2.54 19.62 -3.69
C ILE A 204 3.56 19.81 -2.57
N ARG A 205 3.82 18.73 -1.84
CA ARG A 205 4.85 18.64 -0.80
C ARG A 205 5.84 17.57 -1.20
N LYS A 206 7.12 17.90 -1.29
CA LYS A 206 8.18 16.94 -1.61
C LYS A 206 8.86 16.50 -0.32
N SER A 207 9.17 15.22 -0.17
CA SER A 207 9.90 14.73 1.00
C SER A 207 11.27 15.43 1.15
N GLY A 208 11.83 15.42 2.37
CA GLY A 208 13.14 16.02 2.65
C GLY A 208 14.32 15.38 1.90
N GLY A 209 14.16 14.15 1.37
CA GLY A 209 15.16 13.43 0.58
C GLY A 209 16.23 12.68 1.38
N SER A 210 16.33 12.88 2.70
CA SER A 210 17.21 12.07 3.56
C SER A 210 16.72 10.64 3.76
N GLN A 211 15.40 10.42 3.61
CA GLN A 211 14.73 9.13 3.67
C GLN A 211 13.65 9.09 2.58
N LEU A 212 13.33 7.89 2.08
CA LEU A 212 12.26 7.72 1.11
C LEU A 212 10.89 7.90 1.79
N LEU A 213 10.03 8.70 1.16
CA LEU A 213 8.60 8.75 1.48
C LEU A 213 7.93 7.58 0.76
N HIS A 214 7.92 6.40 1.38
CA HIS A 214 7.51 5.16 0.73
C HIS A 214 6.00 4.86 0.91
N HIS A 215 5.21 5.89 1.19
CA HIS A 215 3.74 5.84 1.31
C HIS A 215 3.02 5.60 -0.02
N LYS A 216 1.83 5.01 0.05
CA LYS A 216 0.96 4.68 -1.09
C LYS A 216 -0.49 4.68 -0.64
N TRP A 217 -0.92 5.82 -0.09
CA TRP A 217 -2.24 5.94 0.52
C TRP A 217 -2.85 7.31 0.31
N ALA A 218 -4.17 7.39 0.46
CA ALA A 218 -4.93 8.63 0.41
C ALA A 218 -6.01 8.66 1.49
N LEU A 219 -6.33 9.86 1.98
CA LEU A 219 -7.45 10.16 2.86
C LEU A 219 -8.33 11.21 2.19
N ILE A 220 -9.61 10.88 1.99
CA ILE A 220 -10.59 11.71 1.30
C ILE A 220 -11.71 12.06 2.28
N ASP A 221 -12.01 13.35 2.42
CA ASP A 221 -13.04 13.92 3.31
C ASP A 221 -12.98 13.40 4.75
N ASN A 222 -11.80 12.95 5.19
CA ASN A 222 -11.57 12.22 6.45
C ASN A 222 -12.42 10.95 6.62
N LYS A 223 -13.15 10.50 5.60
CA LYS A 223 -14.10 9.38 5.66
C LYS A 223 -13.67 8.17 4.84
N THR A 224 -12.94 8.41 3.76
CA THR A 224 -12.45 7.34 2.88
C THR A 224 -10.95 7.24 3.00
N PHE A 225 -10.45 6.04 3.27
CA PHE A 225 -9.02 5.75 3.32
C PHE A 225 -8.64 4.68 2.31
N ILE A 226 -7.70 5.04 1.45
CA ILE A 226 -7.19 4.17 0.40
C ILE A 226 -5.77 3.79 0.76
N ILE A 227 -5.43 2.50 0.76
CA ILE A 227 -4.07 2.01 1.03
C ILE A 227 -3.78 0.73 0.28
N GLY A 228 -2.52 0.49 -0.05
CA GLY A 228 -2.08 -0.80 -0.55
C GLY A 228 -0.58 -0.82 -0.82
N SER A 229 -0.17 -1.79 -1.63
CA SER A 229 1.21 -1.87 -2.13
C SER A 229 1.41 -1.09 -3.44
N ALA A 230 0.30 -0.75 -4.12
CA ALA A 230 0.29 -0.13 -5.44
C ALA A 230 0.78 1.32 -5.42
N ASN A 231 1.82 1.62 -6.20
CA ASN A 231 2.04 2.99 -6.63
C ASN A 231 0.92 3.42 -7.58
N TRP A 232 0.66 4.71 -7.71
CA TRP A 232 -0.38 5.21 -8.62
C TRP A 232 0.18 5.39 -10.03
N THR A 233 0.49 4.27 -10.69
CA THR A 233 1.12 4.18 -12.00
C THR A 233 0.41 3.15 -12.88
N GLY A 234 0.44 3.29 -14.20
CA GLY A 234 -0.18 2.30 -15.10
C GLY A 234 0.37 0.88 -14.89
N ALA A 235 1.68 0.74 -14.66
CA ALA A 235 2.30 -0.56 -14.39
C ALA A 235 1.75 -1.25 -13.13
N ALA A 236 1.38 -0.51 -12.08
CA ALA A 236 0.81 -1.09 -10.87
C ALA A 236 -0.58 -1.70 -11.14
N PHE A 237 -1.42 -1.01 -11.91
CA PHE A 237 -2.78 -1.48 -12.23
C PHE A 237 -2.81 -2.54 -13.33
N GLU A 238 -1.90 -2.50 -14.30
CA GLU A 238 -1.97 -3.33 -15.52
C GLU A 238 -0.98 -4.50 -15.55
N LYS A 239 0.10 -4.47 -14.77
CA LYS A 239 1.21 -5.44 -14.91
C LYS A 239 1.68 -6.05 -13.60
N ASN A 240 1.85 -5.25 -12.56
CA ASN A 240 2.41 -5.72 -11.30
C ASN A 240 1.35 -6.46 -10.48
N GLN A 241 1.79 -7.47 -9.74
CA GLN A 241 0.97 -8.04 -8.69
C GLN A 241 1.05 -7.10 -7.49
N ASP A 242 0.02 -6.30 -7.30
CA ASP A 242 -0.14 -5.37 -6.19
C ASP A 242 -1.49 -5.63 -5.49
N CYS A 243 -1.81 -4.85 -4.45
CA CYS A 243 -3.15 -4.77 -3.91
C CYS A 243 -3.55 -3.32 -3.62
N LEU A 244 -4.86 -3.07 -3.60
CA LEU A 244 -5.49 -1.82 -3.21
C LEU A 244 -6.66 -2.12 -2.27
N LEU A 245 -6.77 -1.38 -1.18
CA LEU A 245 -7.87 -1.45 -0.23
C LEU A 245 -8.49 -0.05 -0.13
N ILE A 246 -9.81 0.01 -0.11
CA ILE A 246 -10.59 1.23 0.08
C ILE A 246 -11.53 1.01 1.26
N PHE A 247 -11.27 1.72 2.35
CA PHE A 247 -12.16 1.80 3.50
C PHE A 247 -13.05 3.02 3.35
N ASP A 248 -14.35 2.83 3.44
CA ASP A 248 -15.34 3.90 3.42
C ASP A 248 -16.00 4.06 4.81
N GLU A 249 -16.52 5.25 5.08
CA GLU A 249 -17.19 5.61 6.34
C GLU A 249 -16.33 5.33 7.59
N LEU A 250 -15.08 5.81 7.58
CA LEU A 250 -14.17 5.68 8.71
C LEU A 250 -14.78 6.18 10.02
N LYS A 251 -14.69 5.35 11.06
CA LYS A 251 -15.01 5.73 12.45
C LYS A 251 -14.14 6.91 12.92
N PRO A 252 -14.66 7.82 13.77
CA PRO A 252 -13.92 8.99 14.26
C PRO A 252 -12.53 8.70 14.85
N SER A 253 -12.37 7.56 15.51
CA SER A 253 -11.07 7.09 16.04
C SER A 253 -10.03 6.91 14.94
N HIS A 254 -10.40 6.29 13.82
CA HIS A 254 -9.53 6.08 12.66
C HIS A 254 -9.21 7.40 11.96
N GLN A 255 -10.21 8.28 11.80
CA GLN A 255 -10.01 9.62 11.22
C GLN A 255 -8.93 10.39 11.98
N LYS A 256 -9.01 10.40 13.32
CA LYS A 256 -8.05 11.09 14.19
C LYS A 256 -6.62 10.55 14.03
N ILE A 257 -6.47 9.23 13.93
CA ILE A 257 -5.16 8.58 13.74
C ILE A 257 -4.59 8.95 12.37
N LEU A 258 -5.38 8.80 11.30
CA LEU A 258 -4.94 9.08 9.93
C LEU A 258 -4.62 10.56 9.71
N LEU A 259 -5.40 11.47 10.30
CA LEU A 259 -5.08 12.90 10.32
C LEU A 259 -3.77 13.20 11.04
N ARG A 260 -3.45 12.49 12.13
CA ARG A 260 -2.17 12.63 12.82
C ARG A 260 -1.01 12.13 11.95
N ILE A 261 -1.20 11.00 11.26
CA ILE A 261 -0.22 10.46 10.31
C ILE A 261 0.00 11.45 9.16
N TRP A 262 -1.08 11.97 8.56
CA TRP A 262 -0.99 13.00 7.53
C TRP A 262 -0.21 14.23 7.99
N LYS A 263 -0.49 14.74 9.20
CA LYS A 263 0.26 15.87 9.76
C LYS A 263 1.75 15.59 9.85
N ALA A 264 2.15 14.39 10.30
CA ALA A 264 3.55 14.00 10.36
C ALA A 264 4.20 13.95 8.96
N VAL A 265 3.54 13.32 7.98
CA VAL A 265 3.99 13.26 6.58
C VAL A 265 4.12 14.66 5.97
N ALA A 266 3.14 15.53 6.22
CA ALA A 266 3.10 16.89 5.70
C ALA A 266 4.17 17.80 6.32
N ILE A 267 4.58 17.56 7.58
CA ILE A 267 5.69 18.26 8.24
C ILE A 267 7.03 17.76 7.70
N ALA A 268 7.18 16.44 7.53
CA ALA A 268 8.39 15.82 6.98
C ALA A 268 8.62 16.14 5.48
N SER A 269 7.59 16.69 4.82
CA SER A 269 7.62 17.08 3.41
C SER A 269 7.62 18.60 3.28
N GLN A 270 8.62 19.14 2.59
CA GLN A 270 8.74 20.58 2.33
C GLN A 270 7.70 21.01 1.29
N LYS A 271 7.06 22.17 1.50
CA LYS A 271 6.23 22.80 0.46
C LYS A 271 7.13 23.09 -0.75
N GLY A 272 6.76 22.52 -1.89
CA GLY A 272 7.65 22.42 -3.05
C GLY A 272 7.31 23.34 -4.19
#